data_AF-A0A2D4NX40-F1
#
_entry.id   AF-A0A2D4NX40-F1
#
_cell.length_a   1.000
_cell.length_b   1.000
_cell.length_c   1.000
_cell.angle_alpha   90.00
_cell.angle_beta   90.00
_cell.angle_gamma   90.00
#
_symmetry.space_group_name_H-M   'P 1'
#
loop_
_entity.id
_entity.type
_entity.pdbx_description
1 polymer ?
#
loop_
_entity_poly.entity_id
_entity_poly.type
_entity_poly.pdbx_seq_one_letter_code
_entity_poly.pdbx_strand_id
1 'polypeptide(L)'
;ESQQHAEAVEAEMRNILQKLFPIVSLPSALSHSEWMRGFEKAIREHTKETSRPDDIKIMEQKLKEADDLHVMLQQECEKYKVVLAETEGILQRLQRSVEEEESKWKIKIEESQKELQQLKKEREHLEHELEKAEIERSTYVSEVRELKDLLTELQRKLDDSYSEAVRQNEELTLLKTQLNETLSKLLTDQSERHQLAADLPKAQESLVILEREIGKTSMGPEVIQNSDICSQTAGPDNVNLIQDIVHLKQLLASVGQMLTKGKEQYQLLGRRV
;
A
#
# COMPACT_ATOMS: atom_id res chain seq x y z
N GLU A 1 -130.75 72.47 -5.51
CA GLU A 1 -129.31 72.34 -5.86
C GLU A 1 -128.38 72.52 -4.66
N SER A 2 -128.52 73.55 -3.82
CA SER A 2 -127.63 73.78 -2.66
C SER A 2 -127.54 72.62 -1.65
N GLN A 3 -128.60 71.83 -1.46
CA GLN A 3 -128.63 70.73 -0.48
C GLN A 3 -127.85 69.48 -0.98
N GLN A 4 -127.99 69.13 -2.25
CA GLN A 4 -127.32 67.96 -2.85
C GLN A 4 -125.80 68.15 -2.97
N HIS A 5 -125.35 69.39 -3.23
CA HIS A 5 -123.92 69.71 -3.25
C HIS A 5 -123.28 69.60 -1.85
N ALA A 6 -124.00 69.98 -0.80
CA ALA A 6 -123.52 69.86 0.58
C ALA A 6 -123.33 68.40 0.99
N GLU A 7 -124.32 67.54 0.70
CA GLU A 7 -124.24 66.10 1.02
C GLU A 7 -123.11 65.38 0.26
N ALA A 8 -122.83 65.78 -0.99
CA ALA A 8 -121.72 65.24 -1.77
C ALA A 8 -120.36 65.58 -1.15
N VAL A 9 -120.16 66.84 -0.75
CA VAL A 9 -118.92 67.28 -0.09
C VAL A 9 -118.75 66.62 1.27
N GLU A 10 -119.83 66.48 2.03
CA GLU A 10 -119.84 65.78 3.33
C GLU A 10 -119.49 64.29 3.19
N ALA A 11 -120.03 63.60 2.18
CA ALA A 11 -119.71 62.21 1.91
C ALA A 11 -118.26 62.02 1.45
N GLU A 12 -117.74 62.94 0.64
CA GLU A 12 -116.35 62.92 0.19
C GLU A 12 -115.38 63.17 1.35
N MET A 13 -115.68 64.12 2.25
CA MET A 13 -114.88 64.36 3.46
C MET A 13 -114.83 63.12 4.36
N ARG A 14 -115.97 62.44 4.56
CA ARG A 14 -116.00 61.17 5.32
C ARG A 14 -115.15 60.09 4.65
N ASN A 15 -115.20 59.98 3.32
CA ASN A 15 -114.42 59.01 2.55
C ASN A 15 -112.92 59.26 2.70
N ILE A 16 -112.47 60.51 2.60
CA ILE A 16 -111.07 60.89 2.78
C ILE A 16 -110.61 60.57 4.20
N LEU A 17 -111.41 60.93 5.22
CA LEU A 17 -111.08 60.65 6.62
C LEU A 17 -111.00 59.13 6.90
N GLN A 18 -111.92 58.34 6.36
CA GLN A 18 -111.91 56.87 6.46
C GLN A 18 -110.67 56.25 5.77
N LYS A 19 -110.22 56.82 4.65
CA LYS A 19 -108.97 56.39 3.97
C LYS A 19 -107.73 56.72 4.76
N LEU A 20 -107.69 57.91 5.39
CA LEU A 20 -106.56 58.34 6.22
C LEU A 20 -106.47 57.53 7.52
N PHE A 21 -107.61 57.06 8.05
CA PHE A 21 -107.66 56.24 9.26
C PHE A 21 -108.56 55.00 9.06
N PRO A 22 -108.07 53.97 8.34
CA PRO A 22 -108.85 52.77 8.01
C PRO A 22 -109.32 51.99 9.24
N ILE A 23 -108.65 52.19 10.38
CA ILE A 23 -108.88 51.47 11.63
C ILE A 23 -110.17 51.96 12.33
N VAL A 24 -110.62 53.19 12.06
CA VAL A 24 -111.83 53.76 12.67
C VAL A 24 -113.05 53.51 11.78
N SER A 25 -113.97 52.63 12.18
CA SER A 25 -115.19 52.30 11.41
C SER A 25 -116.46 52.78 12.10
N LEU A 26 -117.31 53.55 11.40
CA LEU A 26 -118.56 54.10 11.95
C LEU A 26 -119.78 53.87 11.02
N PRO A 27 -120.99 53.70 11.57
CA PRO A 27 -122.19 53.48 10.77
C PRO A 27 -122.49 54.64 9.79
N SER A 28 -122.79 54.30 8.53
CA SER A 28 -123.12 55.28 7.47
C SER A 28 -124.49 55.94 7.63
N ALA A 29 -125.36 55.40 8.49
CA ALA A 29 -126.70 55.93 8.77
C ALA A 29 -126.71 57.20 9.66
N LEU A 30 -125.55 57.62 10.16
CA LEU A 30 -125.42 58.79 11.04
C LEU A 30 -125.41 60.11 10.26
N SER A 31 -126.03 61.14 10.84
CA SER A 31 -126.00 62.49 10.26
C SER A 31 -124.58 63.07 10.21
N HIS A 32 -124.35 63.99 9.26
CA HIS A 32 -123.16 64.85 9.11
C HIS A 32 -122.20 64.87 10.31
N SER A 33 -122.65 65.69 11.26
CA SER A 33 -122.02 66.08 12.51
C SER A 33 -121.90 64.95 13.53
N GLU A 34 -122.85 64.02 13.59
CA GLU A 34 -122.78 62.88 14.52
C GLU A 34 -121.65 61.92 14.14
N TRP A 35 -121.48 61.68 12.84
CA TRP A 35 -120.36 60.87 12.35
C TRP A 35 -119.02 61.57 12.60
N MET A 36 -118.90 62.87 12.32
CA MET A 36 -117.65 63.62 12.55
C MET A 36 -117.24 63.61 14.02
N ARG A 37 -118.21 63.79 14.94
CA ARG A 37 -117.97 63.73 16.39
C ARG A 37 -117.63 62.32 16.85
N GLY A 38 -118.31 61.30 16.30
CA GLY A 38 -118.00 59.89 16.56
C GLY A 38 -116.61 59.52 16.06
N PHE A 39 -116.21 60.03 14.89
CA PHE A 39 -114.93 59.77 14.24
C PHE A 39 -113.79 60.40 15.03
N GLU A 40 -113.96 61.65 15.42
CA GLU A 40 -113.02 62.37 16.29
C GLU A 40 -112.87 61.68 17.66
N LYS A 41 -113.98 61.17 18.23
CA LYS A 41 -113.96 60.38 19.47
C LYS A 41 -113.22 59.05 19.29
N ALA A 42 -113.51 58.31 18.23
CA ALA A 42 -112.88 57.03 17.94
C ALA A 42 -111.37 57.16 17.65
N ILE A 43 -110.94 58.21 16.92
CA ILE A 43 -109.52 58.54 16.76
C ILE A 43 -108.87 58.82 18.12
N ARG A 44 -109.51 59.61 18.99
CA ARG A 44 -108.98 59.91 20.33
C ARG A 44 -108.85 58.66 21.20
N GLU A 45 -109.81 57.75 21.12
CA GLU A 45 -109.78 56.49 21.87
C GLU A 45 -108.68 55.57 21.35
N HIS A 46 -108.55 55.39 20.03
CA HIS A 46 -107.46 54.63 19.42
C HIS A 46 -106.08 55.22 19.68
N THR A 47 -105.96 56.55 19.67
CA THR A 47 -104.70 57.22 20.00
C THR A 47 -104.32 56.95 21.45
N LYS A 48 -105.29 56.95 22.37
CA LYS A 48 -105.06 56.65 23.80
C LYS A 48 -104.76 55.17 24.07
N GLU A 49 -105.40 54.25 23.34
CA GLU A 49 -105.13 52.80 23.42
C GLU A 49 -103.74 52.48 22.85
N THR A 50 -103.35 53.13 21.76
CA THR A 50 -102.01 52.97 21.16
C THR A 50 -100.93 53.69 21.99
N SER A 51 -101.30 54.73 22.75
CA SER A 51 -100.41 55.49 23.64
C SER A 51 -100.53 55.11 25.12
N ARG A 52 -100.91 53.86 25.43
CA ARG A 52 -101.01 53.43 26.82
C ARG A 52 -99.62 53.57 27.48
N PRO A 53 -99.48 54.32 28.60
CA PRO A 53 -98.18 54.64 29.19
C PRO A 53 -97.33 53.41 29.52
N ASP A 54 -97.97 52.27 29.80
CA ASP A 54 -97.30 51.00 30.09
C ASP A 54 -96.65 50.38 28.84
N ASP A 55 -97.31 50.46 27.68
CA ASP A 55 -96.80 49.91 26.41
C ASP A 55 -95.64 50.75 25.87
N ILE A 56 -95.70 52.07 26.05
CA ILE A 56 -94.61 53.00 25.72
C ILE A 56 -93.37 52.67 26.56
N LYS A 57 -93.52 52.48 27.88
CA LYS A 57 -92.40 52.11 28.78
C LYS A 57 -91.78 50.76 28.42
N ILE A 58 -92.59 49.78 28.02
CA ILE A 58 -92.09 48.46 27.58
C ILE A 58 -91.27 48.61 26.29
N MET A 59 -91.72 49.44 25.34
CA MET A 59 -90.98 49.70 24.10
C MET A 59 -89.68 50.45 24.37
N GLU A 60 -89.69 51.47 25.24
CA GLU A 60 -88.49 52.20 25.67
C GLU A 60 -87.46 51.27 26.33
N GLN A 61 -87.92 50.35 27.19
CA GLN A 61 -87.07 49.36 27.83
C GLN A 61 -86.44 48.39 26.81
N LYS A 62 -87.22 47.86 25.86
CA LYS A 62 -86.71 46.99 24.78
C LYS A 62 -85.71 47.71 23.88
N LEU A 63 -85.95 48.99 23.58
CA LEU A 63 -85.03 49.81 22.81
C LEU A 63 -83.70 49.96 23.56
N LYS A 64 -83.76 50.26 24.86
CA LYS A 64 -82.56 50.34 25.72
C LYS A 64 -81.80 49.01 25.79
N GLU A 65 -82.49 47.89 25.97
CA GLU A 65 -81.88 46.56 25.98
C GLU A 65 -81.23 46.22 24.63
N ALA A 66 -81.88 46.58 23.52
CA ALA A 66 -81.31 46.40 22.18
C ALA A 66 -80.09 47.30 21.95
N ASP A 67 -80.11 48.55 22.44
CA ASP A 67 -78.99 49.47 22.38
C ASP A 67 -77.81 48.96 23.22
N ASP A 68 -78.06 48.50 24.44
CA ASP A 68 -77.04 47.90 25.31
C ASP A 68 -76.43 46.64 24.68
N LEU A 69 -77.25 45.78 24.07
CA LEU A 69 -76.79 44.61 23.33
C LEU A 69 -75.97 44.99 22.09
N HIS A 70 -76.41 46.01 21.35
CA HIS A 70 -75.68 46.53 20.19
C HIS A 70 -74.30 47.06 20.61
N VAL A 71 -74.22 47.81 21.71
CA VAL A 71 -72.94 48.28 22.26
C VAL A 71 -72.04 47.10 22.66
N MET A 72 -72.57 46.08 23.33
CA MET A 72 -71.79 44.89 23.69
C MET A 72 -71.26 44.14 22.46
N LEU A 73 -72.10 43.90 21.45
CA LEU A 73 -71.69 43.24 20.21
C LEU A 73 -70.64 44.05 19.45
N GLN A 74 -70.81 45.37 19.40
CA GLN A 74 -69.80 46.25 18.79
C GLN A 74 -68.45 46.12 19.50
N GLN A 75 -68.43 46.09 20.83
CA GLN A 75 -67.20 45.91 21.61
C GLN A 75 -66.55 44.55 21.35
N GLU A 76 -67.33 43.47 21.26
CA GLU A 76 -66.82 42.15 20.88
C GLU A 76 -66.23 42.16 19.47
N CYS A 77 -66.91 42.78 18.50
CA CYS A 77 -66.37 42.94 17.15
C CYS A 77 -65.02 43.68 17.15
N GLU A 78 -64.86 44.74 17.95
CA GLU A 78 -63.58 45.44 18.04
C GLU A 78 -62.49 44.61 18.71
N LYS A 79 -62.80 43.83 19.75
CA LYS A 79 -61.85 42.86 20.33
C LYS A 79 -61.39 41.85 19.29
N TYR A 80 -62.31 41.29 18.50
CA TYR A 80 -61.95 40.35 17.43
C TYR A 80 -61.07 40.99 16.35
N LYS A 81 -61.32 42.25 15.96
CA LYS A 81 -60.44 42.95 15.01
C LYS A 81 -59.02 43.10 15.54
N VAL A 82 -58.87 43.43 16.83
CA VAL A 82 -57.54 43.56 17.46
C VAL A 82 -56.82 42.21 17.47
N VAL A 83 -57.50 41.13 17.91
CA VAL A 83 -56.91 39.79 17.94
C VAL A 83 -56.53 39.32 16.52
N LEU A 84 -57.37 39.60 15.52
CA LEU A 84 -57.06 39.28 14.12
C LEU A 84 -55.80 40.01 13.63
N ALA A 85 -55.67 41.31 13.92
CA ALA A 85 -54.47 42.06 13.57
C ALA A 85 -53.22 41.54 14.29
N GLU A 86 -53.33 41.17 15.57
CA GLU A 86 -52.20 40.60 16.32
C GLU A 86 -51.77 39.24 15.77
N THR A 87 -52.73 38.36 15.51
CA THR A 87 -52.49 37.03 14.92
C THR A 87 -51.90 37.12 13.52
N GLU A 88 -52.39 38.02 12.67
CA GLU A 88 -51.78 38.31 11.37
C GLU A 88 -50.33 38.78 11.53
N GLY A 89 -50.06 39.67 12.49
CA GLY A 89 -48.70 40.12 12.79
C GLY A 89 -47.77 38.99 13.25
N ILE A 90 -48.26 38.04 14.05
CA ILE A 90 -47.51 36.84 14.45
C ILE A 90 -47.22 35.95 13.22
N LEU A 91 -48.22 35.69 12.39
CA LEU A 91 -48.08 34.88 11.19
C LEU A 91 -47.06 35.48 10.21
N GLN A 92 -47.10 36.80 9.98
CA GLN A 92 -46.12 37.48 9.13
C GLN A 92 -44.69 37.35 9.67
N ARG A 93 -44.49 37.42 10.99
CA ARG A 93 -43.17 37.22 11.61
C ARG A 93 -42.69 35.78 11.46
N LEU A 94 -43.56 34.79 11.68
CA LEU A 94 -43.24 33.39 11.51
C LEU A 94 -42.89 33.05 10.06
N GLN A 95 -43.69 33.55 9.11
CA GLN A 95 -43.44 33.35 7.69
C GLN A 95 -42.05 33.90 7.30
N ARG A 96 -41.74 35.13 7.67
CA ARG A 96 -40.43 35.73 7.41
C ARG A 96 -39.29 34.94 8.04
N SER A 97 -39.47 34.50 9.28
CA SER A 97 -38.48 33.67 9.99
C SER A 97 -38.20 32.36 9.24
N VAL A 98 -39.24 31.71 8.70
CA VAL A 98 -39.08 30.48 7.92
C VAL A 98 -38.34 30.77 6.61
N GLU A 99 -38.76 31.79 5.87
CA GLU A 99 -38.11 32.19 4.60
C GLU A 99 -36.62 32.53 4.78
N GLU A 100 -36.28 33.25 5.86
CA GLU A 100 -34.89 33.57 6.20
C GLU A 100 -34.07 32.31 6.52
N GLU A 101 -34.60 31.40 7.31
CA GLU A 101 -33.92 30.13 7.64
C GLU A 101 -33.78 29.24 6.40
N GLU A 102 -34.81 29.12 5.56
CA GLU A 102 -34.73 28.39 4.29
C GLU A 102 -33.64 28.96 3.38
N SER A 103 -33.53 30.29 3.29
CA SER A 103 -32.46 30.94 2.53
C SER A 103 -31.07 30.63 3.11
N LYS A 104 -30.90 30.65 4.44
CA LYS A 104 -29.63 30.30 5.10
C LYS A 104 -29.24 28.85 4.83
N TRP A 105 -30.19 27.92 4.99
CA TRP A 105 -29.93 26.50 4.76
C TRP A 105 -29.62 26.21 3.30
N LYS A 106 -30.24 26.90 2.36
CA LYS A 106 -29.92 26.81 0.93
C LYS A 106 -28.46 27.16 0.64
N ILE A 107 -27.99 28.31 1.14
CA ILE A 107 -26.59 28.73 0.99
C ILE A 107 -25.65 27.69 1.63
N LYS A 108 -25.95 27.25 2.85
CA LYS A 108 -25.11 26.28 3.56
C LYS A 108 -25.01 24.94 2.84
N ILE A 109 -26.10 24.48 2.23
CA ILE A 109 -26.10 23.26 1.41
C ILE A 109 -25.24 23.46 0.16
N GLU A 110 -25.35 24.60 -0.53
CA GLU A 110 -24.55 24.90 -1.71
C GLU A 110 -23.05 24.98 -1.39
N GLU A 111 -22.68 25.62 -0.27
CA GLU A 111 -21.30 25.67 0.22
C GLU A 111 -20.77 24.28 0.57
N SER A 112 -21.52 23.50 1.34
CA SER A 112 -21.15 22.13 1.69
C SER A 112 -21.02 21.23 0.47
N GLN A 113 -21.87 21.40 -0.55
CA GLN A 113 -21.77 20.66 -1.81
C GLN A 113 -20.50 21.03 -2.59
N LYS A 114 -20.12 22.32 -2.62
CA LYS A 114 -18.87 22.77 -3.24
C LYS A 114 -17.65 22.19 -2.52
N GLU A 115 -17.62 22.24 -1.20
CA GLU A 115 -16.55 21.64 -0.40
C GLU A 115 -16.44 20.13 -0.65
N LEU A 116 -17.58 19.42 -0.67
CA LEU A 116 -17.60 17.98 -0.95
C LEU A 116 -17.09 17.66 -2.36
N GLN A 117 -17.41 18.47 -3.36
CA GLN A 117 -16.86 18.31 -4.71
C GLN A 117 -15.35 18.56 -4.76
N GLN A 118 -14.87 19.57 -4.03
CA GLN A 118 -13.45 19.88 -3.95
C GLN A 118 -12.66 18.73 -3.28
N LEU A 119 -13.14 18.26 -2.13
CA LEU A 119 -12.53 17.12 -1.42
C LEU A 119 -12.53 15.84 -2.26
N LYS A 120 -13.58 15.60 -3.05
CA LYS A 120 -13.62 14.46 -3.99
C LYS A 120 -12.52 14.55 -5.04
N LYS A 121 -12.32 15.72 -5.64
CA LYS A 121 -11.24 15.93 -6.63
C LYS A 121 -9.86 15.75 -6.01
N GLU A 122 -9.66 16.29 -4.80
CA GLU A 122 -8.40 16.12 -4.06
C GLU A 122 -8.14 14.66 -3.71
N ARG A 123 -9.17 13.92 -3.28
CA ARG A 123 -9.06 12.48 -3.03
C ARG A 123 -8.67 11.72 -4.31
N GLU A 124 -9.36 11.96 -5.42
CA GLU A 124 -9.05 11.32 -6.71
C GLU A 124 -7.62 11.63 -7.17
N HIS A 125 -7.16 12.86 -6.97
CA HIS A 125 -5.78 13.24 -7.28
C HIS A 125 -4.76 12.49 -6.40
N LEU A 126 -5.00 12.43 -5.08
CA LEU A 126 -4.12 11.71 -4.14
C LEU A 126 -4.12 10.19 -4.38
N GLU A 127 -5.26 9.61 -4.74
CA GLU A 127 -5.38 8.20 -5.13
C GLU A 127 -4.52 7.92 -6.38
N HIS A 128 -4.53 8.81 -7.37
CA HIS A 128 -3.69 8.68 -8.57
C HIS A 128 -2.18 8.77 -8.25
N GLU A 129 -1.77 9.74 -7.43
CA GLU A 129 -0.37 9.88 -7.03
C GLU A 129 0.11 8.68 -6.19
N LEU A 130 -0.76 8.13 -5.34
CA LEU A 130 -0.47 6.92 -4.59
C LEU A 130 -0.24 5.73 -5.52
N GLU A 131 -1.12 5.50 -6.50
CA GLU A 131 -0.97 4.40 -7.45
C GLU A 131 0.32 4.52 -8.27
N LYS A 132 0.66 5.74 -8.71
CA LYS A 132 1.94 6.02 -9.38
C LYS A 132 3.13 5.68 -8.49
N ALA A 133 3.11 6.12 -7.23
CA ALA A 133 4.18 5.81 -6.27
C ALA A 133 4.28 4.30 -5.97
N GLU A 134 3.17 3.57 -5.96
CA GLU A 134 3.15 2.12 -5.78
C GLU A 134 3.77 1.38 -6.99
N ILE A 135 3.49 1.84 -8.21
CA ILE A 135 4.12 1.31 -9.43
C ILE A 135 5.63 1.56 -9.38
N GLU A 136 6.06 2.79 -9.09
CA GLU A 136 7.49 3.13 -8.97
C GLU A 136 8.17 2.28 -7.89
N ARG A 137 7.53 2.12 -6.72
CA ARG A 137 8.03 1.25 -5.65
C ARG A 137 8.18 -0.20 -6.11
N SER A 138 7.21 -0.72 -6.87
CA SER A 138 7.26 -2.08 -7.43
C SER A 138 8.48 -2.25 -8.35
N THR A 139 8.73 -1.28 -9.23
CA THR A 139 9.90 -1.25 -10.10
C THR A 139 11.20 -1.25 -9.31
N TYR A 140 11.36 -0.37 -8.32
CA TYR A 140 12.55 -0.34 -7.47
C TYR A 140 12.77 -1.66 -6.71
N VAL A 141 11.70 -2.29 -6.22
CA VAL A 141 11.81 -3.60 -5.55
C VAL A 141 12.31 -4.68 -6.52
N SER A 142 11.84 -4.68 -7.77
CA SER A 142 12.34 -5.61 -8.81
C SER A 142 13.82 -5.38 -9.10
N GLU A 143 14.22 -4.13 -9.33
CA GLU A 143 15.61 -3.77 -9.60
C GLU A 143 16.54 -4.15 -8.44
N VAL A 144 16.13 -3.89 -7.20
CA VAL A 144 16.90 -4.27 -6.01
C VAL A 144 17.04 -5.80 -5.91
N ARG A 145 16.00 -6.56 -6.27
CA ARG A 145 16.10 -8.02 -6.33
C ARG A 145 17.11 -8.46 -7.39
N GLU A 146 17.03 -7.94 -8.61
CA GLU A 146 17.95 -8.29 -9.71
C GLU A 146 19.41 -7.95 -9.37
N LEU A 147 19.64 -6.77 -8.77
CA LEU A 147 20.97 -6.38 -8.29
C LEU A 147 21.50 -7.31 -7.21
N LYS A 148 20.63 -7.75 -6.29
CA LYS A 148 21.00 -8.71 -5.25
C LYS A 148 21.38 -10.06 -5.86
N ASP A 149 20.60 -10.56 -6.82
CA ASP A 149 20.87 -11.82 -7.50
C ASP A 149 22.22 -11.74 -8.24
N LEU A 150 22.47 -10.65 -8.97
CA LEU A 150 23.75 -10.42 -9.66
C LEU A 150 24.93 -10.37 -8.67
N LEU A 151 24.77 -9.68 -7.54
CA LEU A 151 25.80 -9.61 -6.51
C LEU A 151 26.14 -11.00 -5.95
N THR A 152 25.13 -11.83 -5.69
CA THR A 152 25.36 -13.20 -5.22
C THR A 152 26.07 -14.07 -6.26
N GLU A 153 25.74 -13.91 -7.54
CA GLU A 153 26.41 -14.66 -8.61
C GLU A 153 27.87 -14.22 -8.81
N LEU A 154 28.15 -12.91 -8.72
CA LEU A 154 29.51 -12.40 -8.76
C LEU A 154 30.33 -12.86 -7.55
N GLN A 155 29.74 -12.86 -6.36
CA GLN A 155 30.38 -13.39 -5.16
C GLN A 155 30.72 -14.87 -5.31
N ARG A 156 29.78 -15.68 -5.81
CA ARG A 156 29.99 -17.11 -6.09
C ARG A 156 31.14 -17.34 -7.08
N LYS A 157 31.17 -16.59 -8.18
CA LYS A 157 32.27 -16.67 -9.16
C LYS A 157 33.61 -16.29 -8.58
N LEU A 158 33.64 -15.29 -7.69
CA LEU A 158 34.86 -14.87 -7.01
C LEU A 158 35.37 -15.98 -6.08
N ASP A 159 34.47 -16.59 -5.30
CA ASP A 159 34.80 -17.69 -4.39
C ASP A 159 35.30 -18.93 -5.17
N ASP A 160 34.63 -19.28 -6.28
CA ASP A 160 35.06 -20.36 -7.19
C ASP A 160 36.46 -20.10 -7.75
N SER A 161 36.70 -18.87 -8.26
CA SER A 161 37.99 -18.48 -8.81
C SER A 161 39.09 -18.47 -7.75
N TYR A 162 38.77 -18.06 -6.52
CA TYR A 162 39.71 -18.06 -5.40
C TYR A 162 40.07 -19.50 -5.01
N SER A 163 39.07 -20.39 -4.90
CA SER A 163 39.29 -21.81 -4.60
C SER A 163 40.16 -22.49 -5.67
N GLU A 164 39.93 -22.19 -6.95
CA GLU A 164 40.74 -22.72 -8.05
C GLU A 164 42.19 -22.20 -8.00
N ALA A 165 42.40 -20.92 -7.69
CA ALA A 165 43.74 -20.36 -7.52
C ALA A 165 44.51 -21.02 -6.35
N VAL A 166 43.82 -21.30 -5.24
CA VAL A 166 44.40 -22.04 -4.10
C VAL A 166 44.80 -23.45 -4.52
N ARG A 167 43.91 -24.17 -5.22
CA ARG A 167 44.18 -25.53 -5.74
C ARG A 167 45.40 -25.55 -6.66
N GLN A 168 45.50 -24.61 -7.59
CA GLN A 168 46.66 -24.48 -8.47
C GLN A 168 47.95 -24.17 -7.70
N ASN A 169 47.89 -23.35 -6.66
CA ASN A 169 49.06 -23.04 -5.82
C ASN A 169 49.53 -24.27 -5.01
N GLU A 170 48.60 -25.10 -4.53
CA GLU A 170 48.91 -26.38 -3.89
C GLU A 170 49.59 -27.35 -4.88
N GLU A 171 49.06 -27.48 -6.09
CA GLU A 171 49.67 -28.30 -7.16
C GLU A 171 51.08 -27.80 -7.53
N LEU A 172 51.27 -26.48 -7.68
CA LEU A 172 52.58 -25.88 -7.94
C LEU A 172 53.56 -26.16 -6.80
N THR A 173 53.10 -26.10 -5.54
CA THR A 173 53.92 -26.41 -4.38
C THR A 173 54.36 -27.87 -4.40
N LEU A 174 53.45 -28.80 -4.72
CA LEU A 174 53.75 -30.22 -4.86
C LEU A 174 54.74 -30.51 -5.99
N LEU A 175 54.57 -29.87 -7.15
CA LEU A 175 55.52 -30.02 -8.26
C LEU A 175 56.91 -29.48 -7.89
N LYS A 176 56.96 -28.37 -7.16
CA LYS A 176 58.22 -27.79 -6.68
C LYS A 176 58.94 -28.71 -5.68
N THR A 177 58.22 -29.37 -4.78
CA THR A 177 58.83 -30.35 -3.86
C THR A 177 59.34 -31.57 -4.62
N GLN A 178 58.55 -32.14 -5.53
CA GLN A 178 58.96 -33.27 -6.37
C GLN A 178 60.18 -32.95 -7.23
N LEU A 179 60.26 -31.72 -7.77
CA LEU A 179 61.42 -31.26 -8.53
C LEU A 179 62.67 -31.18 -7.64
N ASN A 180 62.56 -30.61 -6.44
CA ASN A 180 63.67 -30.54 -5.48
C ASN A 180 64.14 -31.94 -5.04
N GLU A 181 63.22 -32.88 -4.82
CA GLU A 181 63.55 -34.27 -4.51
C GLU A 181 64.31 -34.93 -5.67
N THR A 182 63.85 -34.72 -6.90
CA THR A 182 64.51 -35.24 -8.11
C THR A 182 65.90 -34.64 -8.29
N LEU A 183 66.06 -33.33 -8.06
CA LEU A 183 67.34 -32.65 -8.09
C LEU A 183 68.30 -33.22 -7.01
N SER A 184 67.79 -33.47 -5.81
CA SER A 184 68.58 -34.06 -4.72
C SER A 184 69.08 -35.47 -5.08
N LYS A 185 68.19 -36.32 -5.61
CA LYS A 185 68.54 -37.66 -6.11
C LYS A 185 69.57 -37.61 -7.24
N LEU A 186 69.40 -36.68 -8.18
CA LEU A 186 70.35 -36.53 -9.28
C LEU A 186 71.73 -36.09 -8.77
N LEU A 187 71.77 -35.25 -7.74
CA LEU A 187 73.02 -34.78 -7.13
C LEU A 187 73.72 -35.90 -6.35
N THR A 188 72.98 -36.75 -5.64
CA THR A 188 73.54 -37.96 -5.00
C THR A 188 74.10 -38.93 -6.05
N ASP A 189 73.31 -39.25 -7.08
CA ASP A 189 73.74 -40.12 -8.19
C ASP A 189 74.99 -39.54 -8.88
N GLN A 190 75.05 -38.22 -9.04
CA GLN A 190 76.22 -37.55 -9.59
C GLN A 190 77.44 -37.70 -8.69
N SER A 191 77.31 -37.50 -7.37
CA SER A 191 78.41 -37.68 -6.41
C SER A 191 78.91 -39.13 -6.39
N GLU A 192 78.00 -40.11 -6.37
CA GLU A 192 78.34 -41.54 -6.42
C GLU A 192 79.10 -41.89 -7.69
N ARG A 193 78.66 -41.40 -8.86
CA ARG A 193 79.39 -41.60 -10.12
C ARG A 193 80.79 -40.98 -10.09
N HIS A 194 80.96 -39.81 -9.48
CA HIS A 194 82.29 -39.20 -9.31
C HIS A 194 83.18 -40.06 -8.41
N GLN A 195 82.64 -40.61 -7.32
CA GLN A 195 83.38 -41.51 -6.43
C GLN A 195 83.78 -42.82 -7.13
N LEU A 196 82.83 -43.46 -7.83
CA LEU A 196 83.10 -44.65 -8.65
C LEU A 196 84.17 -44.38 -9.72
N ALA A 197 84.12 -43.23 -10.38
CA ALA A 197 85.13 -42.83 -11.34
C ALA A 197 86.52 -42.60 -10.70
N ALA A 198 86.58 -42.13 -9.44
CA ALA A 198 87.83 -41.97 -8.69
C ALA A 198 88.39 -43.30 -8.16
N ASP A 199 87.54 -44.26 -7.82
CA ASP A 199 87.95 -45.58 -7.35
C ASP A 199 88.29 -46.56 -8.48
N LEU A 200 87.77 -46.32 -9.70
CA LEU A 200 88.06 -47.12 -10.89
C LEU A 200 89.57 -47.26 -11.17
N PRO A 201 90.40 -46.20 -11.17
CA PRO A 201 91.86 -46.34 -11.30
C PRO A 201 92.51 -47.17 -10.19
N LYS A 202 92.04 -47.05 -8.94
CA LYS A 202 92.60 -47.81 -7.80
C LYS A 202 92.30 -49.30 -7.93
N ALA A 203 91.09 -49.64 -8.40
CA ALA A 203 90.71 -51.01 -8.71
C ALA A 203 91.53 -51.57 -9.88
N GLN A 204 91.76 -50.76 -10.94
CA GLN A 204 92.65 -51.11 -12.05
C GLN A 204 94.07 -51.42 -11.57
N GLU A 205 94.64 -50.58 -10.71
CA GLU A 205 95.98 -50.78 -10.13
C GLU A 205 96.03 -52.04 -9.26
N SER A 206 95.04 -52.26 -8.41
CA SER A 206 94.96 -53.45 -7.55
C SER A 206 94.88 -54.74 -8.37
N LEU A 207 94.17 -54.72 -9.50
CA LEU A 207 94.07 -55.84 -10.43
C LEU A 207 95.42 -56.13 -11.12
N VAL A 208 96.17 -55.09 -11.50
CA VAL A 208 97.55 -55.22 -12.00
C VAL A 208 98.48 -55.83 -10.95
N ILE A 209 98.31 -55.48 -9.67
CA ILE A 209 99.08 -56.05 -8.55
C ILE A 209 98.73 -57.53 -8.35
N LEU A 210 97.45 -57.90 -8.35
CA LEU A 210 97.01 -59.29 -8.24
C LEU A 210 97.53 -60.15 -9.39
N GLU A 211 97.52 -59.65 -10.62
CA GLU A 211 98.12 -60.33 -11.78
C GLU A 211 99.62 -60.59 -11.58
N ARG A 212 100.33 -59.63 -10.98
CA ARG A 212 101.75 -59.79 -10.63
C ARG A 212 101.97 -60.87 -9.57
N GLU A 213 101.09 -60.94 -8.57
CA GLU A 213 101.17 -61.93 -7.49
C GLU A 213 100.81 -63.35 -7.98
N ILE A 214 99.81 -63.50 -8.85
CA ILE A 214 99.48 -64.78 -9.52
C ILE A 214 100.60 -65.21 -10.47
N GLY A 215 101.23 -64.26 -11.16
CA GLY A 215 102.43 -64.52 -11.96
C GLY A 215 103.61 -65.05 -11.13
N LYS A 216 103.72 -64.66 -9.85
CA LYS A 216 104.73 -65.18 -8.91
C LYS A 216 104.38 -66.57 -8.36
N THR A 217 103.10 -66.87 -8.10
CA THR A 217 102.68 -68.20 -7.61
C THR A 217 102.64 -69.27 -8.70
N SER A 218 102.61 -68.88 -9.98
CA SER A 218 102.71 -69.78 -11.13
C SER A 218 104.15 -70.15 -11.54
N MET A 219 105.18 -69.63 -10.86
CA MET A 219 106.59 -69.86 -11.22
C MET A 219 107.44 -70.18 -9.96
N GLY A 220 107.17 -71.32 -9.33
CA GLY A 220 108.08 -71.88 -8.32
C GLY A 220 107.82 -73.34 -7.95
N PRO A 221 108.59 -74.30 -8.51
CA PRO A 221 108.98 -75.55 -7.83
C PRO A 221 110.31 -75.29 -7.08
N GLU A 222 110.70 -75.86 -5.92
CA GLU A 222 110.31 -77.08 -5.19
C GLU A 222 110.96 -77.06 -3.77
N VAL A 223 110.19 -77.45 -2.73
CA VAL A 223 110.55 -78.26 -1.50
C VAL A 223 111.65 -77.72 -0.52
N ILE A 224 111.44 -77.65 0.81
CA ILE A 224 111.60 -78.68 1.89
C ILE A 224 110.78 -78.22 3.13
N GLN A 225 109.73 -78.91 3.57
CA GLN A 225 109.65 -80.06 4.49
C GLN A 225 109.76 -79.71 6.00
N ASN A 226 108.62 -79.74 6.71
CA ASN A 226 108.48 -80.22 8.10
C ASN A 226 107.03 -80.63 8.40
N SER A 227 106.88 -81.94 8.66
CA SER A 227 105.84 -82.73 9.35
C SER A 227 104.32 -82.54 9.13
N ASP A 228 103.75 -83.65 8.61
CA ASP A 228 102.53 -84.37 9.02
C ASP A 228 101.13 -84.01 8.48
N ILE A 229 100.82 -84.67 7.35
CA ILE A 229 99.61 -85.44 6.98
C ILE A 229 98.24 -84.72 7.00
N CYS A 230 97.66 -84.48 5.82
CA CYS A 230 96.59 -85.33 5.25
C CYS A 230 96.01 -84.75 3.92
N SER A 231 96.34 -85.42 2.81
CA SER A 231 95.52 -85.71 1.63
C SER A 231 94.89 -84.62 0.73
N GLN A 232 95.42 -84.58 -0.50
CA GLN A 232 94.70 -84.68 -1.79
C GLN A 232 93.70 -83.57 -2.19
N THR A 233 94.04 -82.79 -3.22
CA THR A 233 93.47 -82.86 -4.58
C THR A 233 93.98 -81.68 -5.43
N ALA A 234 94.50 -81.96 -6.62
CA ALA A 234 94.73 -80.93 -7.65
C ALA A 234 93.38 -80.60 -8.29
N GLY A 235 92.83 -79.42 -7.99
CA GLY A 235 91.52 -78.97 -8.44
C GLY A 235 91.57 -78.07 -9.71
N PRO A 236 90.46 -77.91 -10.44
CA PRO A 236 90.33 -77.19 -11.71
C PRO A 236 90.25 -75.66 -11.56
N ASP A 237 90.51 -75.12 -10.37
CA ASP A 237 90.13 -73.77 -9.99
C ASP A 237 90.98 -72.67 -10.64
N ASN A 238 92.20 -72.99 -11.09
CA ASN A 238 93.16 -71.98 -11.54
C ASN A 238 92.91 -71.45 -12.97
N VAL A 239 92.33 -72.28 -13.86
CA VAL A 239 91.94 -71.85 -15.22
C VAL A 239 90.66 -71.01 -15.18
N ASN A 240 89.75 -71.35 -14.27
CA ASN A 240 88.53 -70.57 -14.02
C ASN A 240 88.90 -69.15 -13.53
N LEU A 241 89.87 -69.05 -12.61
CA LEU A 241 90.31 -67.79 -12.04
C LEU A 241 90.97 -66.83 -13.05
N ILE A 242 91.81 -67.35 -13.97
CA ILE A 242 92.42 -66.53 -15.03
C ILE A 242 91.35 -66.00 -15.99
N GLN A 243 90.37 -66.83 -16.32
CA GLN A 243 89.26 -66.44 -17.20
C GLN A 243 88.36 -65.40 -16.53
N ASP A 244 88.14 -65.52 -15.23
CA ASP A 244 87.44 -64.53 -14.41
C ASP A 244 88.18 -63.18 -14.39
N ILE A 245 89.52 -63.17 -14.29
CA ILE A 245 90.33 -61.93 -14.34
C ILE A 245 90.22 -61.23 -15.70
N VAL A 246 90.26 -61.97 -16.80
CA VAL A 246 90.10 -61.41 -18.15
C VAL A 246 88.68 -60.85 -18.33
N HIS A 247 87.67 -61.57 -17.85
CA HIS A 247 86.29 -61.10 -17.88
C HIS A 247 86.12 -59.83 -17.05
N LEU A 248 86.71 -59.78 -15.84
CA LEU A 248 86.73 -58.59 -14.99
C LEU A 248 87.37 -57.39 -15.69
N LYS A 249 88.47 -57.56 -16.43
CA LYS A 249 89.09 -56.49 -17.22
C LYS A 249 88.18 -55.95 -18.31
N GLN A 250 87.51 -56.83 -19.06
CA GLN A 250 86.55 -56.42 -20.08
C GLN A 250 85.36 -55.68 -19.47
N LEU A 251 84.84 -56.17 -18.34
CA LEU A 251 83.76 -55.51 -17.61
C LEU A 251 84.20 -54.12 -17.14
N LEU A 252 85.40 -54.00 -16.57
CA LEU A 252 85.96 -52.75 -16.07
C LEU A 252 86.21 -51.73 -17.17
N ALA A 253 86.71 -52.17 -18.34
CA ALA A 253 86.88 -51.32 -19.52
C ALA A 253 85.54 -50.83 -20.08
N SER A 254 84.54 -51.72 -20.13
CA SER A 254 83.17 -51.37 -20.54
C SER A 254 82.54 -50.36 -19.58
N VAL A 255 82.67 -50.56 -18.27
CA VAL A 255 82.20 -49.63 -17.24
C VAL A 255 82.90 -48.27 -17.35
N GLY A 256 84.21 -48.25 -17.59
CA GLY A 256 84.95 -47.00 -17.83
C GLY A 256 84.45 -46.21 -19.06
N GLN A 257 84.10 -46.90 -20.15
CA GLN A 257 83.52 -46.27 -21.33
C GLN A 257 82.09 -45.77 -21.09
N MET A 258 81.29 -46.47 -20.28
CA MET A 258 79.94 -46.02 -19.91
C MET A 258 79.97 -44.78 -19.01
N LEU A 259 80.91 -44.72 -18.05
CA LEU A 259 81.07 -43.57 -17.16
C LEU A 259 81.52 -42.30 -17.91
N THR A 260 82.40 -42.44 -18.91
CA THR A 260 82.84 -41.32 -19.77
C THR A 260 81.72 -40.79 -20.67
N LYS A 261 80.95 -41.67 -21.32
CA LYS A 261 79.77 -41.28 -22.11
C LYS A 261 78.67 -40.64 -21.26
N GLY A 262 78.44 -41.16 -20.06
CA GLY A 262 77.50 -40.56 -19.11
C GLY A 262 77.90 -39.13 -18.73
N LYS A 263 79.19 -38.89 -18.45
CA LYS A 263 79.71 -37.57 -18.11
C LYS A 263 79.48 -36.53 -19.22
N GLU A 264 79.62 -36.92 -20.49
CA GLU A 264 79.37 -36.05 -21.65
C GLU A 264 77.88 -35.71 -21.82
N GLN A 265 76.97 -36.66 -21.58
CA GLN A 265 75.53 -36.43 -21.67
C GLN A 265 75.02 -35.43 -20.61
N TYR A 266 75.54 -35.48 -19.39
CA TYR A 266 75.15 -34.53 -18.34
C TYR A 266 75.68 -33.10 -18.58
N GLN A 267 76.86 -32.94 -19.19
CA GLN A 267 77.39 -31.62 -19.56
C GLN A 267 76.60 -30.96 -20.70
N LEU A 268 76.02 -31.76 -21.60
CA LEU A 268 75.16 -31.26 -22.69
C LEU A 268 73.77 -30.83 -22.22
N LEU A 269 73.21 -31.49 -21.19
CA LEU A 269 71.94 -31.11 -20.57
C LEU A 269 72.07 -29.82 -19.73
N GLY A 270 73.20 -29.62 -19.04
CA GLY A 270 73.46 -28.40 -18.25
C GLY A 270 73.74 -27.12 -19.08
N ARG A 271 73.98 -27.23 -20.39
CA ARG A 271 74.15 -26.07 -21.30
C ARG A 271 72.89 -25.64 -22.02
N ARG A 272 71.79 -26.39 -21.89
CA ARG A 272 70.56 -26.22 -22.70
C ARG A 272 69.35 -25.73 -21.88
N VAL A 273 69.57 -25.32 -20.63
CA VAL A 273 68.65 -24.56 -19.75
C VAL A 273 69.18 -23.14 -19.66
#